data_AF-A0A0Q9L4G8-F1
#
_entry.id   AF-A0A0Q9L4G8-F1
#
_cell.length_a   1.000
_cell.length_b   1.000
_cell.length_c   1.000
_cell.angle_alpha   90.00
_cell.angle_beta   90.00
_cell.angle_gamma   90.00
#
_symmetry.space_group_name_H-M   'P 1'
#
loop_
_entity.id
_entity.type
_entity.pdbx_description
1 polymer ?
#
loop_
_entity_poly.entity_id
_entity_poly.type
_entity_poly.pdbx_seq_one_letter_code
_entity_poly.pdbx_strand_id
1 'polypeptide(L)'
;MALVLTVLFIAAILFIAVSAIMKSKGNGRNGYSGGTGRGPIGRTNVFAPWPDAELPPALGVPHGHPARPAAERLESALGLDFESRVKDRVLKEYPRIKDKEWDWTWFELKRYFLMCGIMRGVPMYSRQADAVWHEMLMFTREYEQFCSRFCGEMIHHAPHAPGASPHPGERALFDWVYGELFGQAPASGRIWGAFYRTRMPEQKLEELAEWSADKLRDQWFNVKASARHADLHASASYLIDRAKSQLTAARSGESPYGREPGSASGYGYDPALGATGLLSGLLIYHSVSHPNDFAKQMDQEQNEDERKANGSGDSTYACSGSSDDGRDHSDGGSGGDSSCGSGGGDGGGSSCGGGGCGSS
;
A
#
# COMPACT_ATOMS: atom_id res chain seq x y z
N MET A 1 67.75 34.08 -20.43
CA MET A 1 66.58 33.63 -19.65
C MET A 1 65.39 34.59 -19.74
N ALA A 2 65.57 35.91 -19.59
CA ALA A 2 64.45 36.87 -19.64
C ALA A 2 63.65 36.84 -20.96
N LEU A 3 64.31 36.68 -22.12
CA LEU A 3 63.64 36.66 -23.43
C LEU A 3 62.75 35.43 -23.67
N VAL A 4 63.11 34.29 -23.06
CA VAL A 4 62.36 33.02 -23.22
C VAL A 4 61.09 33.05 -22.38
N LEU A 5 61.15 33.66 -21.19
CA LEU A 5 60.00 33.82 -20.30
C LEU A 5 58.96 34.79 -20.86
N THR A 6 59.37 35.88 -21.51
CA THR A 6 58.43 36.82 -22.17
C THR A 6 57.74 36.19 -23.37
N VAL A 7 58.43 35.39 -24.18
CA VAL A 7 57.82 34.68 -25.31
C VAL A 7 56.79 33.64 -24.86
N LEU A 8 57.08 32.88 -23.80
CA LEU A 8 56.14 31.90 -23.24
C LEU A 8 54.91 32.57 -22.62
N PHE A 9 55.07 33.72 -21.97
CA PHE A 9 53.97 34.48 -21.38
C PHE A 9 53.03 35.06 -22.44
N ILE A 10 53.58 35.58 -23.54
CA ILE A 10 52.78 36.08 -24.68
C ILE A 10 52.04 34.94 -25.38
N ALA A 11 52.68 33.77 -25.54
CA ALA A 11 52.04 32.59 -26.12
C ALA A 11 50.87 32.06 -25.25
N ALA A 12 51.02 32.08 -23.93
CA ALA A 12 49.95 31.69 -23.00
C ALA A 12 48.75 32.65 -23.06
N ILE A 13 48.98 33.95 -23.14
CA ILE A 13 47.91 34.96 -23.28
C ILE A 13 47.19 34.80 -24.62
N LEU A 14 47.92 34.57 -25.71
CA LEU A 14 47.34 34.28 -27.02
C LEU A 14 46.49 33.01 -27.02
N PHE A 15 46.94 31.95 -26.34
CA PHE A 15 46.19 30.70 -26.21
C PHE A 15 44.87 30.88 -25.42
N ILE A 16 44.91 31.65 -24.33
CA ILE A 16 43.72 31.98 -23.53
C ILE A 16 42.75 32.85 -24.33
N ALA A 17 43.25 33.85 -25.06
CA ALA A 17 42.43 34.73 -25.89
C ALA A 17 41.75 33.96 -27.05
N VAL A 18 42.49 33.08 -27.74
CA VAL A 18 41.95 32.23 -28.81
C VAL A 18 40.92 31.23 -28.25
N SER A 19 41.20 30.62 -27.10
CA SER A 19 40.24 29.72 -26.44
C SER A 19 38.95 30.44 -26.01
N ALA A 20 39.06 31.68 -25.51
CA ALA A 20 37.91 32.50 -25.15
C ALA A 20 37.08 32.93 -26.37
N ILE A 21 37.73 33.23 -27.50
CA ILE A 21 37.05 33.60 -28.75
C ILE A 21 36.38 32.39 -29.41
N MET A 22 37.00 31.21 -29.35
CA MET A 22 36.39 29.95 -29.83
C MET A 22 35.19 29.53 -28.98
N LYS A 23 35.20 29.82 -27.67
CA LYS A 23 34.05 29.58 -26.78
C LYS A 23 32.91 30.60 -26.95
N SER A 24 33.19 31.75 -27.57
CA SER A 24 32.24 32.87 -27.77
C SER A 24 31.47 32.79 -29.10
N LYS A 25 31.98 32.09 -30.12
CA LYS A 25 31.37 32.02 -31.46
C LYS A 25 30.48 30.80 -31.74
N GLY A 26 30.19 29.97 -30.74
CA GLY A 26 29.24 28.87 -30.83
C GLY A 26 27.90 29.21 -30.19
N ASN A 27 27.11 30.10 -30.80
CA ASN A 27 25.70 30.23 -30.43
C ASN A 27 24.81 30.23 -31.68
N GLY A 28 23.86 29.29 -31.72
CA GLY A 28 22.97 29.09 -32.86
C GLY A 28 21.81 28.16 -32.57
N ARG A 29 20.87 28.66 -31.75
CA ARG A 29 19.44 28.26 -31.62
C ARG A 29 19.11 26.94 -30.93
N ASN A 30 18.76 27.03 -29.64
CA ASN A 30 17.51 26.47 -29.12
C ASN A 30 17.07 27.33 -27.92
N GLY A 31 15.87 27.90 -28.02
CA GLY A 31 15.35 28.86 -27.05
C GLY A 31 15.03 28.19 -25.72
N TYR A 32 15.84 28.48 -24.70
CA TYR A 32 15.43 28.33 -23.30
C TYR A 32 14.62 29.57 -22.92
N SER A 33 13.30 29.44 -22.85
CA SER A 33 12.50 30.35 -22.04
C SER A 33 12.70 29.96 -20.58
N GLY A 34 13.29 30.89 -19.82
CA GLY A 34 13.19 30.88 -18.37
C GLY A 34 11.72 31.04 -17.99
N GLY A 35 11.13 29.95 -17.52
CA GLY A 35 9.82 29.93 -16.88
C GLY A 35 9.97 29.21 -15.55
N THR A 36 10.16 29.96 -14.48
CA THR A 36 9.83 29.55 -13.12
C THR A 36 8.33 29.30 -13.04
N GLY A 37 7.92 28.11 -13.47
CA GLY A 37 6.57 27.60 -13.36
C GLY A 37 6.67 26.12 -13.05
N ARG A 38 6.40 25.75 -11.79
CA ARG A 38 5.99 24.38 -11.44
C ARG A 38 4.80 24.07 -12.34
N GLY A 39 5.01 23.31 -13.42
CA GLY A 39 3.93 22.75 -14.20
C GLY A 39 3.07 21.87 -13.30
N PRO A 40 1.77 21.69 -13.59
CA PRO A 40 0.94 20.77 -12.83
C PRO A 40 1.60 19.40 -12.92
N ILE A 41 1.85 18.75 -11.77
CA ILE A 41 2.25 17.34 -11.73
C ILE A 41 1.06 16.57 -12.31
N GLY A 42 1.13 16.30 -13.62
CA GLY A 42 0.11 15.59 -14.36
C GLY A 42 0.00 14.17 -13.82
N ARG A 43 -1.08 13.90 -13.10
CA ARG A 43 -1.44 12.58 -12.58
C ARG A 43 -2.00 11.77 -13.75
N THR A 44 -1.19 10.93 -14.37
CA THR A 44 -1.69 9.97 -15.36
C THR A 44 -2.07 8.68 -14.64
N ASN A 45 -3.30 8.20 -14.85
CA ASN A 45 -3.80 6.91 -14.35
C ASN A 45 -3.21 5.71 -15.11
N VAL A 46 -2.07 5.88 -15.80
CA VAL A 46 -1.38 4.78 -16.46
C VAL A 46 -0.61 4.03 -15.40
N PHE A 47 -1.17 2.92 -14.92
CA PHE A 47 -0.45 2.03 -14.04
C PHE A 47 0.83 1.57 -14.74
N ALA A 48 1.97 1.68 -14.05
CA ALA A 48 3.22 1.12 -14.53
C ALA A 48 3.02 -0.37 -14.89
N PRO A 49 3.76 -0.90 -15.88
CA PRO A 49 3.74 -2.33 -16.19
C PRO A 49 3.93 -3.16 -14.93
N TRP A 50 3.33 -4.36 -14.89
CA TRP A 50 3.58 -5.30 -13.81
C TRP A 50 5.10 -5.53 -13.67
N PRO A 51 5.66 -5.39 -12.46
CA PRO A 51 7.10 -5.34 -12.29
C PRO A 51 7.74 -6.71 -12.54
N ASP A 52 8.93 -6.69 -13.14
CA ASP A 52 9.78 -7.86 -13.40
C ASP A 52 10.61 -8.28 -12.17
N ALA A 53 10.22 -7.82 -10.98
CA ALA A 53 10.93 -8.10 -9.74
C ALA A 53 10.55 -9.49 -9.20
N GLU A 54 11.54 -10.19 -8.64
CA GLU A 54 11.29 -11.44 -7.91
C GLU A 54 10.44 -11.18 -6.67
N LEU A 55 9.50 -12.09 -6.39
CA LEU A 55 8.68 -12.01 -5.19
C LEU A 55 9.55 -12.25 -3.95
N PRO A 56 9.56 -11.33 -2.97
CA PRO A 56 10.37 -11.50 -1.77
C PRO A 56 9.94 -12.74 -0.96
N PRO A 57 10.89 -13.51 -0.38
CA PRO A 57 10.56 -14.63 0.50
C PRO A 57 9.89 -14.14 1.80
N ALA A 58 9.15 -15.02 2.47
CA ALA A 58 8.45 -14.70 3.72
C ALA A 58 7.58 -13.45 3.58
N LEU A 59 6.92 -13.29 2.42
CA LEU A 59 6.06 -12.16 2.08
C LEU A 59 6.76 -10.79 2.14
N GLY A 60 8.10 -10.75 2.10
CA GLY A 60 8.88 -9.52 2.26
C GLY A 60 8.92 -8.99 3.69
N VAL A 61 8.62 -9.83 4.69
CA VAL A 61 8.83 -9.50 6.11
C VAL A 61 10.33 -9.54 6.42
N PRO A 62 10.95 -8.45 6.95
CA PRO A 62 12.39 -8.39 7.18
C PRO A 62 12.92 -9.48 8.12
N HIS A 63 14.20 -9.80 7.98
CA HIS A 63 14.87 -10.69 8.94
C HIS A 63 14.88 -10.07 10.35
N GLY A 64 14.61 -10.87 11.37
CA GLY A 64 14.51 -10.40 12.76
C GLY A 64 13.15 -9.79 13.13
N HIS A 65 12.28 -9.51 12.17
CA HIS A 65 10.92 -9.05 12.48
C HIS A 65 10.09 -10.17 13.13
N PRO A 66 9.34 -9.92 14.22
CA PRO A 66 8.60 -10.95 14.95
C PRO A 66 7.49 -11.62 14.12
N ALA A 67 6.99 -10.96 13.07
CA ALA A 67 6.00 -11.54 12.15
C ALA A 67 6.58 -12.51 11.12
N ARG A 68 7.91 -12.60 10.99
CA ARG A 68 8.53 -13.41 9.94
C ARG A 68 8.20 -14.91 10.07
N PRO A 69 8.29 -15.55 11.27
CA PRO A 69 7.89 -16.95 11.41
C PRO A 69 6.42 -17.20 11.06
N ALA A 70 5.54 -16.21 11.29
CA ALA A 70 4.14 -16.30 10.91
C ALA A 70 3.95 -16.21 9.39
N ALA A 71 4.74 -15.37 8.71
CA ALA A 71 4.75 -15.30 7.25
C ALA A 71 5.24 -16.62 6.62
N GLU A 72 6.31 -17.22 7.14
CA GLU A 72 6.82 -18.52 6.69
C GLU A 72 5.81 -19.66 6.96
N ARG A 73 5.12 -19.61 8.12
CA ARG A 73 4.02 -20.54 8.42
C ARG A 73 2.84 -20.35 7.47
N LEU A 74 2.50 -19.13 7.08
CA LEU A 74 1.43 -18.85 6.13
C LEU A 74 1.74 -19.51 4.78
N GLU A 75 2.95 -19.32 4.25
CA GLU A 75 3.34 -19.88 2.96
C GLU A 75 3.37 -21.42 3.01
N SER A 76 3.83 -22.01 4.11
CA SER A 76 3.82 -23.48 4.29
C SER A 76 2.44 -24.06 4.62
N ALA A 77 1.49 -23.25 5.08
CA ALA A 77 0.11 -23.69 5.34
C ALA A 77 -0.69 -23.91 4.05
N LEU A 78 -0.30 -23.26 2.96
CA LEU A 78 -0.86 -23.47 1.63
C LEU A 78 -0.43 -24.85 1.11
N GLY A 79 -1.38 -25.68 0.70
CA GLY A 79 -1.08 -26.98 0.10
C GLY A 79 -0.36 -26.83 -1.25
N LEU A 80 0.50 -27.80 -1.59
CA LEU A 80 1.36 -27.76 -2.80
C LEU A 80 0.59 -27.44 -4.10
N ASP A 81 -0.63 -27.98 -4.27
CA ASP A 81 -1.47 -27.77 -5.46
C ASP A 81 -2.63 -26.81 -5.22
N PHE A 82 -2.60 -26.06 -4.11
CA PHE A 82 -3.73 -25.21 -3.76
C PHE A 82 -3.76 -23.95 -4.63
N GLU A 83 -2.62 -23.27 -4.75
CA GLU A 83 -2.48 -22.08 -5.58
C GLU A 83 -2.84 -22.33 -7.05
N SER A 84 -2.33 -23.41 -7.65
CA SER A 84 -2.60 -23.75 -9.05
C SER A 84 -4.08 -23.98 -9.32
N ARG A 85 -4.78 -24.68 -8.43
CA ARG A 85 -6.23 -24.91 -8.55
C ARG A 85 -7.06 -23.64 -8.39
N VAL A 86 -6.64 -22.72 -7.51
CA VAL A 86 -7.28 -21.40 -7.40
C VAL A 86 -7.03 -20.60 -8.68
N LYS A 87 -5.79 -20.58 -9.20
CA LYS A 87 -5.46 -19.94 -10.48
C LYS A 87 -6.33 -20.46 -11.63
N ASP A 88 -6.51 -21.78 -11.72
CA ASP A 88 -7.34 -22.41 -12.76
C ASP A 88 -8.81 -21.96 -12.68
N ARG A 89 -9.34 -21.71 -11.48
CA ARG A 89 -10.69 -21.15 -11.32
C ARG A 89 -10.73 -19.67 -11.70
N VAL A 90 -9.77 -18.89 -11.21
CA VAL A 90 -9.67 -17.45 -11.51
C VAL A 90 -9.54 -17.21 -13.02
N LEU A 91 -8.76 -18.02 -13.74
CA LEU A 91 -8.62 -17.89 -15.20
C LEU A 91 -9.87 -18.29 -15.99
N LYS A 92 -10.80 -19.05 -15.39
CA LYS A 92 -12.10 -19.33 -16.02
C LYS A 92 -13.04 -18.13 -15.95
N GLU A 93 -13.03 -17.41 -14.83
CA GLU A 93 -13.87 -16.22 -14.61
C GLU A 93 -13.23 -14.95 -15.22
N TYR A 94 -11.90 -14.85 -15.17
CA TYR A 94 -11.12 -13.71 -15.64
C TYR A 94 -10.01 -14.13 -16.62
N PRO A 95 -10.35 -14.54 -17.86
CA PRO A 95 -9.38 -15.12 -18.81
C PRO A 95 -8.25 -14.18 -19.28
N ARG A 96 -8.34 -12.88 -18.97
CA ARG A 96 -7.37 -11.85 -19.40
C ARG A 96 -6.26 -11.57 -18.38
N ILE A 97 -6.35 -12.15 -17.18
CA ILE A 97 -5.30 -12.00 -16.15
C ILE A 97 -3.99 -12.61 -16.69
N LYS A 98 -2.94 -11.80 -16.74
CA LYS A 98 -1.59 -12.23 -17.14
C LYS A 98 -0.89 -12.93 -15.98
N ASP A 99 0.08 -13.80 -16.25
CA ASP A 99 0.79 -14.53 -15.19
C ASP A 99 1.42 -13.62 -14.13
N LYS A 100 2.09 -12.53 -14.54
CA LYS A 100 2.67 -11.56 -13.60
C LYS A 100 1.62 -10.88 -12.72
N GLU A 101 0.45 -10.61 -13.30
CA GLU A 101 -0.67 -10.02 -12.56
C GLU A 101 -1.20 -11.00 -11.51
N TRP A 102 -1.33 -12.28 -11.89
CA TRP A 102 -1.66 -13.35 -10.97
C TRP A 102 -0.64 -13.44 -9.83
N ASP A 103 0.66 -13.54 -10.16
CA ASP A 103 1.73 -13.75 -9.18
C ASP A 103 1.75 -12.64 -8.11
N TRP A 104 1.64 -11.38 -8.54
CA TRP A 104 1.58 -10.24 -7.62
C TRP A 104 0.27 -10.18 -6.83
N THR A 105 -0.88 -10.50 -7.46
CA THR A 105 -2.18 -10.53 -6.76
C THR A 105 -2.19 -11.59 -5.67
N TRP A 106 -1.70 -12.79 -5.99
CA TRP A 106 -1.61 -13.89 -5.04
C TRP A 106 -0.65 -13.56 -3.90
N PHE A 107 0.51 -12.97 -4.22
CA PHE A 107 1.47 -12.52 -3.24
C PHE A 107 0.88 -11.49 -2.26
N GLU A 108 0.19 -10.48 -2.77
CA GLU A 108 -0.47 -9.47 -1.92
C GLU A 108 -1.64 -10.06 -1.12
N LEU A 109 -2.40 -11.00 -1.68
CA LEU A 109 -3.44 -11.70 -0.91
C LEU A 109 -2.86 -12.48 0.28
N LYS A 110 -1.67 -13.11 0.12
CA LYS A 110 -0.95 -13.73 1.23
C LYS A 110 -0.54 -12.71 2.30
N ARG A 111 -0.04 -11.53 1.90
CA ARG A 111 0.27 -10.42 2.83
C ARG A 111 -0.97 -9.98 3.63
N TYR A 112 -2.10 -9.86 2.95
CA TYR A 112 -3.37 -9.55 3.59
C TYR A 112 -3.80 -10.61 4.61
N PHE A 113 -3.62 -11.90 4.31
CA PHE A 113 -3.89 -12.95 5.29
C PHE A 113 -2.94 -12.91 6.50
N LEU A 114 -1.67 -12.54 6.31
CA LEU A 114 -0.77 -12.31 7.44
C LEU A 114 -1.31 -11.20 8.35
N MET A 115 -1.77 -10.08 7.76
CA MET A 115 -2.43 -9.02 8.52
C MET A 115 -3.67 -9.52 9.25
N CYS A 116 -4.52 -10.36 8.62
CA CYS A 116 -5.70 -10.94 9.28
C CYS A 116 -5.35 -11.90 10.43
N GLY A 117 -4.20 -12.57 10.37
CA GLY A 117 -3.70 -13.39 11.48
C GLY A 117 -3.27 -12.55 12.69
N ILE A 118 -2.84 -11.31 12.47
CA ILE A 118 -2.30 -10.40 13.51
C ILE A 118 -3.40 -9.45 14.02
N MET A 119 -4.09 -8.79 13.11
CA MET A 119 -5.10 -7.77 13.36
C MET A 119 -6.51 -8.38 13.33
N ARG A 120 -7.44 -7.78 14.07
CA ARG A 120 -8.86 -8.14 13.92
C ARG A 120 -9.54 -7.26 12.88
N GLY A 121 -10.34 -7.87 12.00
CA GLY A 121 -11.23 -7.15 11.09
C GLY A 121 -10.52 -6.23 10.09
N VAL A 122 -9.55 -6.76 9.34
CA VAL A 122 -8.81 -5.99 8.32
C VAL A 122 -9.72 -5.75 7.10
N PRO A 123 -10.02 -4.49 6.71
CA PRO A 123 -10.87 -4.23 5.55
C PRO A 123 -10.20 -4.59 4.22
N MET A 124 -11.01 -4.95 3.22
CA MET A 124 -10.55 -5.31 1.89
C MET A 124 -10.56 -4.08 0.95
N TYR A 125 -9.38 -3.54 0.62
CA TYR A 125 -9.22 -2.36 -0.24
C TYR A 125 -8.97 -2.68 -1.73
N SER A 126 -9.00 -3.96 -2.11
CA SER A 126 -8.67 -4.43 -3.45
C SER A 126 -9.77 -5.31 -4.02
N ARG A 127 -10.47 -4.86 -5.07
CA ARG A 127 -11.43 -5.73 -5.78
C ARG A 127 -10.76 -6.93 -6.41
N GLN A 128 -9.51 -6.77 -6.83
CA GLN A 128 -8.73 -7.81 -7.48
C GLN A 128 -8.34 -8.90 -6.49
N ALA A 129 -7.79 -8.54 -5.32
CA ALA A 129 -7.51 -9.52 -4.26
C ALA A 129 -8.81 -10.14 -3.72
N ASP A 130 -9.87 -9.36 -3.60
CA ASP A 130 -11.20 -9.83 -3.19
C ASP A 130 -11.76 -10.90 -4.12
N ALA A 131 -11.69 -10.68 -5.43
CA ALA A 131 -12.11 -11.66 -6.44
C ALA A 131 -11.32 -12.97 -6.34
N VAL A 132 -9.98 -12.89 -6.17
CA VAL A 132 -9.16 -14.10 -5.97
C VAL A 132 -9.51 -14.81 -4.65
N TRP A 133 -9.77 -14.07 -3.58
CA TRP A 133 -10.20 -14.66 -2.31
C TRP A 133 -11.56 -15.36 -2.44
N HIS A 134 -12.53 -14.78 -3.16
CA HIS A 134 -13.81 -15.45 -3.45
C HIS A 134 -13.61 -16.80 -4.14
N GLU A 135 -12.72 -16.88 -5.13
CA GLU A 135 -12.40 -18.14 -5.80
C GLU A 135 -11.70 -19.14 -4.88
N MET A 136 -10.86 -18.65 -3.96
CA MET A 136 -10.23 -19.48 -2.92
C MET A 136 -11.26 -20.08 -1.95
N LEU A 137 -12.33 -19.36 -1.60
CA LEU A 137 -13.40 -19.82 -0.70
C LEU A 137 -14.19 -21.01 -1.26
N MET A 138 -14.17 -21.23 -2.58
CA MET A 138 -14.86 -22.37 -3.21
C MET A 138 -14.21 -23.72 -2.88
N PHE A 139 -12.96 -23.71 -2.44
CA PHE A 139 -12.24 -24.87 -1.92
C PHE A 139 -12.37 -24.94 -0.40
N THR A 140 -13.61 -25.04 0.09
CA THR A 140 -13.99 -24.88 1.51
C THR A 140 -13.11 -25.69 2.47
N ARG A 141 -12.86 -26.97 2.16
CA ARG A 141 -12.03 -27.86 2.99
C ARG A 141 -10.57 -27.42 3.04
N GLU A 142 -9.97 -27.10 1.90
CA GLU A 142 -8.58 -26.68 1.83
C GLU A 142 -8.37 -25.29 2.42
N TYR A 143 -9.35 -24.41 2.24
CA TYR A 143 -9.37 -23.09 2.86
C TYR A 143 -9.43 -23.20 4.39
N GLU A 144 -10.30 -24.05 4.93
CA GLU A 144 -10.37 -24.32 6.38
C GLU A 144 -9.05 -24.89 6.90
N GLN A 145 -8.45 -25.84 6.17
CA GLN A 145 -7.14 -26.40 6.53
C GLN A 145 -6.03 -25.36 6.52
N PHE A 146 -6.02 -24.47 5.52
CA PHE A 146 -5.08 -23.35 5.44
C PHE A 146 -5.24 -22.44 6.67
N CYS A 147 -6.45 -21.96 6.96
CA CYS A 147 -6.72 -21.09 8.09
C CYS A 147 -6.35 -21.73 9.43
N SER A 148 -6.73 -23.01 9.62
CA SER A 148 -6.39 -23.76 10.82
C SER A 148 -4.89 -23.97 11.00
N ARG A 149 -4.12 -24.19 9.93
CA ARG A 149 -2.65 -24.36 10.00
C ARG A 149 -1.92 -23.04 10.22
N PHE A 150 -2.42 -21.96 9.62
CA PHE A 150 -1.79 -20.65 9.69
C PHE A 150 -2.04 -19.95 11.04
N CYS A 151 -3.30 -19.70 11.39
CA CYS A 151 -3.67 -18.89 12.55
C CYS A 151 -4.61 -19.61 13.54
N GLY A 152 -4.99 -20.86 13.25
CA GLY A 152 -5.77 -21.70 14.15
C GLY A 152 -7.29 -21.46 14.12
N GLU A 153 -7.76 -20.52 13.31
CA GLU A 153 -9.20 -20.25 13.14
C GLU A 153 -9.51 -19.77 11.74
N MET A 154 -10.78 -19.83 11.35
CA MET A 154 -11.26 -19.33 10.06
C MET A 154 -11.02 -17.82 9.93
N ILE A 155 -10.37 -17.42 8.84
CA ILE A 155 -10.36 -16.01 8.42
C ILE A 155 -11.69 -15.78 7.69
N HIS A 156 -12.61 -15.09 8.34
CA HIS A 156 -13.92 -14.86 7.74
C HIS A 156 -13.85 -13.75 6.70
N HIS A 157 -14.28 -14.07 5.49
CA HIS A 157 -14.60 -13.08 4.47
C HIS A 157 -15.91 -12.37 4.84
N ALA A 158 -15.88 -11.05 4.91
CA ALA A 158 -17.07 -10.23 5.09
C ALA A 158 -17.16 -9.29 3.87
N PRO A 159 -18.00 -9.59 2.87
CA PRO A 159 -18.11 -8.75 1.69
C PRO A 159 -18.61 -7.37 2.10
N HIS A 160 -17.98 -6.33 1.56
CA HIS A 160 -18.51 -4.99 1.66
C HIS A 160 -19.88 -4.96 0.97
N ALA A 161 -20.90 -4.45 1.65
CA ALA A 161 -22.20 -4.22 1.02
C ALA A 161 -22.01 -3.36 -0.24
N PRO A 162 -22.80 -3.57 -1.32
CA PRO A 162 -22.70 -2.74 -2.52
C PRO A 162 -22.75 -1.25 -2.17
N GLY A 163 -21.67 -0.51 -2.49
CA GLY A 163 -21.55 0.92 -2.18
C GLY A 163 -20.95 1.27 -0.81
N ALA A 164 -20.63 0.29 0.04
CA ALA A 164 -19.90 0.52 1.27
C ALA A 164 -18.40 0.68 0.97
N SER A 165 -17.89 1.90 1.07
CA SER A 165 -16.45 2.14 1.15
C SER A 165 -15.98 1.87 2.59
N PRO A 166 -14.83 1.22 2.80
CA PRO A 166 -14.26 1.06 4.13
C PRO A 166 -14.12 2.41 4.83
N HIS A 167 -14.25 2.45 6.15
CA HIS A 167 -14.19 3.71 6.87
C HIS A 167 -12.79 4.33 6.68
N PRO A 168 -12.66 5.63 6.35
CA PRO A 168 -11.35 6.24 6.09
C PRO A 168 -10.35 6.04 7.22
N GLY A 169 -10.82 6.02 8.47
CA GLY A 169 -9.97 5.76 9.63
C GLY A 169 -9.33 4.37 9.67
N GLU A 170 -9.96 3.36 9.06
CA GLU A 170 -9.38 2.02 8.94
C GLU A 170 -8.30 1.96 7.86
N ARG A 171 -8.35 2.87 6.87
CA ARG A 171 -7.34 2.92 5.79
C ARG A 171 -5.98 3.36 6.33
N ALA A 172 -5.95 4.37 7.20
CA ALA A 172 -4.71 4.81 7.82
C ALA A 172 -4.07 3.71 8.69
N LEU A 173 -4.89 2.93 9.41
CA LEU A 173 -4.40 1.79 10.19
C LEU A 173 -3.91 0.66 9.29
N PHE A 174 -4.61 0.38 8.18
CA PHE A 174 -4.15 -0.57 7.16
C PHE A 174 -2.77 -0.19 6.62
N ASP A 175 -2.61 1.06 6.15
CA ASP A 175 -1.34 1.57 5.61
C ASP A 175 -0.21 1.48 6.64
N TRP A 176 -0.51 1.86 7.88
CA TRP A 176 0.45 1.83 8.97
C TRP A 176 0.91 0.40 9.29
N VAL A 177 -0.01 -0.55 9.48
CA VAL A 177 0.33 -1.97 9.75
C VAL A 177 1.08 -2.56 8.57
N TYR A 178 0.62 -2.30 7.34
CA TYR A 178 1.27 -2.79 6.14
C TYR A 178 2.73 -2.32 6.05
N GLY A 179 2.98 -1.04 6.28
CA GLY A 179 4.33 -0.46 6.26
C GLY A 179 5.23 -0.89 7.42
N GLU A 180 4.66 -1.33 8.56
CA GLU A 180 5.44 -1.93 9.65
C GLU A 180 5.80 -3.41 9.38
N LEU A 181 4.95 -4.14 8.65
CA LEU A 181 5.14 -5.56 8.40
C LEU A 181 6.01 -5.86 7.18
N PHE A 182 5.84 -5.10 6.10
CA PHE A 182 6.36 -5.48 4.78
C PHE A 182 7.37 -4.47 4.25
N GLY A 183 8.45 -5.00 3.68
CA GLY A 183 9.27 -4.23 2.76
C GLY A 183 8.47 -3.80 1.55
N GLN A 184 8.82 -2.62 1.02
CA GLN A 184 8.19 -2.03 -0.16
C GLN A 184 8.18 -3.03 -1.33
N ALA A 185 7.00 -3.28 -1.89
CA ALA A 185 6.88 -4.04 -3.13
C ALA A 185 6.28 -3.17 -4.24
N PRO A 186 6.83 -3.22 -5.47
CA PRO A 186 6.49 -2.32 -6.56
C PRO A 186 5.03 -2.41 -7.05
N ALA A 187 4.33 -3.51 -6.76
CA ALA A 187 2.93 -3.70 -7.16
C ALA A 187 1.91 -3.33 -6.06
N SER A 188 2.36 -3.03 -4.83
CA SER A 188 1.46 -2.87 -3.67
C SER A 188 0.38 -1.82 -3.90
N GLY A 189 0.76 -0.62 -4.35
CA GLY A 189 -0.16 0.49 -4.60
C GLY A 189 -1.09 0.27 -5.80
N ARG A 190 -0.71 -0.60 -6.74
CA ARG A 190 -1.59 -1.03 -7.84
C ARG A 190 -2.69 -1.96 -7.32
N ILE A 191 -2.36 -2.85 -6.38
CA ILE A 191 -3.30 -3.84 -5.84
C ILE A 191 -4.17 -3.25 -4.73
N TRP A 192 -3.63 -2.43 -3.83
CA TRP A 192 -4.33 -1.90 -2.65
C TRP A 192 -4.82 -0.45 -2.81
N GLY A 193 -4.45 0.22 -3.90
CA GLY A 193 -4.64 1.66 -4.07
C GLY A 193 -3.55 2.47 -3.34
N ALA A 194 -3.61 3.78 -3.53
CA ALA A 194 -2.58 4.70 -3.06
C ALA A 194 -2.44 4.70 -1.53
N PHE A 195 -1.25 4.35 -1.04
CA PHE A 195 -0.89 4.40 0.37
C PHE A 195 -0.62 5.82 0.84
N TYR A 196 -0.72 6.05 2.15
CA TYR A 196 -0.34 7.29 2.83
C TYR A 196 -1.13 8.52 2.36
N ARG A 197 -2.38 8.32 1.92
CA ARG A 197 -3.32 9.40 1.57
C ARG A 197 -4.24 9.78 2.71
N THR A 198 -4.45 8.88 3.67
CA THR A 198 -5.35 9.09 4.80
C THR A 198 -4.55 9.20 6.09
N ARG A 199 -4.72 10.30 6.83
CA ARG A 199 -4.08 10.50 8.13
C ARG A 199 -4.70 9.60 9.19
N MET A 200 -3.93 9.28 10.23
CA MET A 200 -4.44 8.59 11.42
C MET A 200 -5.54 9.46 12.08
N PRO A 201 -6.75 8.91 12.33
CA PRO A 201 -7.82 9.64 13.01
C PRO A 201 -7.44 10.03 14.44
N GLU A 202 -7.99 11.15 14.92
CA GLU A 202 -7.79 11.62 16.28
C GLU A 202 -8.20 10.56 17.31
N GLN A 203 -9.36 9.91 17.11
CA GLN A 203 -9.80 8.79 17.95
C GLN A 203 -8.73 7.69 18.08
N LYS A 204 -8.05 7.29 16.98
CA LYS A 204 -7.02 6.25 17.02
C LYS A 204 -5.75 6.72 17.75
N LEU A 205 -5.40 7.99 17.61
CA LEU A 205 -4.28 8.60 18.33
C LEU A 205 -4.57 8.70 19.83
N GLU A 206 -5.82 8.99 20.23
CA GLU A 206 -6.27 8.98 21.62
C GLU A 206 -6.27 7.56 22.21
N GLU A 207 -6.80 6.57 21.47
CA GLU A 207 -6.73 5.15 21.85
C GLU A 207 -5.29 4.73 22.14
N LEU A 208 -4.33 5.07 21.26
CA LEU A 208 -2.91 4.78 21.47
C LEU A 208 -2.31 5.46 22.70
N ALA A 209 -2.72 6.71 22.97
CA ALA A 209 -2.21 7.49 24.09
C ALA A 209 -2.73 6.97 25.44
N GLU A 210 -4.01 6.65 25.52
CA GLU A 210 -4.70 6.40 26.78
C GLU A 210 -4.78 4.92 27.14
N TRP A 211 -4.92 4.04 26.16
CA TRP A 211 -5.17 2.62 26.44
C TRP A 211 -3.88 1.90 26.83
N SER A 212 -4.01 0.94 27.75
CA SER A 212 -2.91 0.02 28.08
C SER A 212 -2.57 -0.88 26.88
N ALA A 213 -1.37 -1.47 26.88
CA ALA A 213 -0.98 -2.43 25.85
C ALA A 213 -1.97 -3.61 25.77
N ASP A 214 -2.45 -4.11 26.92
CA ASP A 214 -3.43 -5.21 26.94
C ASP A 214 -4.78 -4.79 26.34
N LYS A 215 -5.26 -3.58 26.65
CA LYS A 215 -6.51 -3.08 26.06
C LYS A 215 -6.37 -2.87 24.55
N LEU A 216 -5.23 -2.38 24.07
CA LEU A 216 -4.96 -2.29 22.63
C LEU A 216 -4.91 -3.68 21.99
N ARG A 217 -4.26 -4.65 22.63
CA ARG A 217 -4.21 -6.04 22.18
C ARG A 217 -5.63 -6.61 22.00
N ASP A 218 -6.49 -6.43 22.99
CA ASP A 218 -7.87 -6.93 22.96
C ASP A 218 -8.74 -6.23 21.89
N GLN A 219 -8.50 -4.94 21.66
CA GLN A 219 -9.35 -4.12 20.79
C GLN A 219 -8.88 -4.04 19.34
N TRP A 220 -7.59 -4.23 19.04
CA TRP A 220 -7.05 -4.05 17.69
C TRP A 220 -6.49 -5.35 17.07
N PHE A 221 -6.16 -6.35 17.89
CA PHE A 221 -5.45 -7.55 17.42
C PHE A 221 -6.32 -8.80 17.50
N ASN A 222 -5.91 -9.81 16.75
CA ASN A 222 -6.51 -11.14 16.83
C ASN A 222 -6.01 -11.86 18.08
N VAL A 223 -6.76 -11.76 19.17
CA VAL A 223 -6.43 -12.38 20.46
C VAL A 223 -6.44 -13.91 20.40
N LYS A 224 -7.35 -14.50 19.62
CA LYS A 224 -7.48 -15.96 19.52
C LYS A 224 -6.29 -16.58 18.80
N ALA A 225 -5.90 -16.01 17.66
CA ALA A 225 -4.71 -16.45 16.93
C ALA A 225 -3.44 -16.18 17.76
N SER A 226 -3.36 -15.01 18.40
CA SER A 226 -2.25 -14.66 19.32
C SER A 226 -2.11 -15.65 20.49
N ALA A 227 -3.23 -16.15 21.05
CA ALA A 227 -3.18 -17.14 22.13
C ALA A 227 -2.66 -18.52 21.69
N ARG A 228 -2.74 -18.83 20.39
CA ARG A 228 -2.30 -20.12 19.82
C ARG A 228 -0.89 -20.09 19.27
N HIS A 229 -0.44 -18.93 18.81
CA HIS A 229 0.83 -18.76 18.12
C HIS A 229 1.64 -17.62 18.72
N ALA A 230 2.79 -17.98 19.32
CA ALA A 230 3.64 -17.04 20.04
C ALA A 230 4.22 -15.92 19.15
N ASP A 231 4.44 -16.20 17.86
CA ASP A 231 4.92 -15.21 16.90
C ASP A 231 3.83 -14.19 16.51
N LEU A 232 2.57 -14.59 16.40
CA LEU A 232 1.44 -13.65 16.22
C LEU A 232 1.27 -12.77 17.46
N HIS A 233 1.41 -13.33 18.67
CA HIS A 233 1.42 -12.55 19.91
C HIS A 233 2.60 -11.57 19.99
N ALA A 234 3.80 -12.01 19.62
CA ALA A 234 4.99 -11.17 19.57
C ALA A 234 4.83 -10.05 18.53
N SER A 235 4.23 -10.34 17.38
CA SER A 235 3.94 -9.36 16.34
C SER A 235 2.95 -8.29 16.82
N ALA A 236 1.88 -8.71 17.50
CA ALA A 236 0.92 -7.77 18.08
C ALA A 236 1.58 -6.86 19.13
N SER A 237 2.40 -7.43 20.02
CA SER A 237 3.11 -6.66 21.05
C SER A 237 4.12 -5.68 20.43
N TYR A 238 4.89 -6.11 19.42
CA TYR A 238 5.79 -5.26 18.67
C TYR A 238 5.07 -4.08 18.02
N LEU A 239 3.95 -4.31 17.34
CA LEU A 239 3.17 -3.24 16.70
C LEU A 239 2.61 -2.25 17.74
N ILE A 240 2.15 -2.72 18.90
CA ILE A 240 1.70 -1.82 19.99
C ILE A 240 2.83 -0.93 20.47
N ASP A 241 4.01 -1.51 20.74
CA ASP A 241 5.17 -0.78 21.23
C ASP A 241 5.66 0.24 20.20
N ARG A 242 5.66 -0.15 18.92
CA ARG A 242 5.98 0.73 17.78
C ARG A 242 5.03 1.91 17.68
N ALA A 243 3.71 1.66 17.64
CA ALA A 243 2.71 2.71 17.52
C ALA A 243 2.78 3.73 18.68
N LYS A 244 2.93 3.23 19.91
CA LYS A 244 3.07 4.10 21.10
C LYS A 244 4.35 4.93 21.07
N SER A 245 5.48 4.32 20.69
CA SER A 245 6.76 5.02 20.59
C SER A 245 6.73 6.11 19.53
N GLN A 246 6.18 5.80 18.35
CA GLN A 246 5.99 6.76 17.26
C GLN A 246 5.07 7.93 17.65
N LEU A 247 3.96 7.65 18.35
CA LEU A 247 3.08 8.70 18.86
C LEU A 247 3.77 9.61 19.88
N THR A 248 4.57 9.03 20.78
CA THR A 248 5.31 9.77 21.79
C THR A 248 6.34 10.70 21.14
N ALA A 249 7.10 10.20 20.16
CA ALA A 249 8.05 10.98 19.38
C ALA A 249 7.35 12.11 18.60
N ALA A 250 6.24 11.80 17.92
CA ALA A 250 5.45 12.76 17.16
C ALA A 250 4.92 13.92 18.02
N ARG A 251 4.39 13.61 19.21
CA ARG A 251 3.93 14.64 20.17
C ARG A 251 5.06 15.47 20.76
N SER A 252 6.27 14.93 20.80
CA SER A 252 7.48 15.64 21.23
C SER A 252 8.11 16.48 20.10
N GLY A 253 7.53 16.45 18.89
CA GLY A 253 8.07 17.15 17.71
C GLY A 253 9.27 16.46 17.08
N GLU A 254 9.66 15.27 17.55
CA GLU A 254 10.77 14.50 16.98
C GLU A 254 10.34 13.83 15.68
N SER A 255 10.91 14.25 14.55
CA SER A 255 10.72 13.57 13.27
C SER A 255 11.54 12.26 13.23
N PRO A 256 11.00 11.17 12.64
CA PRO A 256 11.73 9.90 12.45
C PRO A 256 13.10 10.04 11.76
N TYR A 257 13.33 11.09 10.97
CA TYR A 257 14.58 11.34 10.25
C TYR A 257 15.59 12.25 11.01
N GLY A 258 15.24 12.77 12.18
CA GLY A 258 15.94 13.92 12.79
C GLY A 258 17.13 13.63 13.70
N ARG A 259 17.62 12.38 13.86
CA ARG A 259 18.74 12.05 14.76
C ARG A 259 19.97 11.53 14.01
N GLU A 260 21.15 12.01 14.40
CA GLU A 260 22.43 11.56 13.85
C GLU A 260 22.60 10.02 14.01
N PRO A 261 23.26 9.34 13.04
CA PRO A 261 23.41 7.87 13.00
C PRO A 261 24.11 7.21 14.20
N GLY A 262 24.62 7.99 15.17
CA GLY A 262 25.34 7.50 16.35
C GLY A 262 24.49 7.31 17.61
N SER A 263 23.21 7.69 17.60
CA SER A 263 22.29 7.41 18.71
C SER A 263 21.63 6.05 18.49
N ALA A 264 21.97 5.06 19.31
CA ALA A 264 21.49 3.66 19.25
C ALA A 264 19.96 3.47 19.49
N SER A 265 19.13 4.49 19.26
CA SER A 265 17.69 4.52 19.54
C SER A 265 16.93 5.46 18.59
N GLY A 266 17.15 5.35 17.28
CA GLY A 266 16.30 6.04 16.30
C GLY A 266 14.87 5.50 16.39
N TYR A 267 13.91 6.28 16.90
CA TYR A 267 12.50 5.91 17.02
C TYR A 267 11.85 5.81 15.62
N GLY A 268 12.18 4.77 14.86
CA GLY A 268 11.76 4.64 13.47
C GLY A 268 12.68 3.79 12.61
N TYR A 269 13.99 3.78 12.89
CA TYR A 269 14.97 3.03 12.12
C TYR A 269 15.57 1.92 12.98
N ASP A 270 15.18 0.68 12.67
CA ASP A 270 15.87 -0.50 13.15
C ASP A 270 16.86 -0.95 12.06
N PRO A 271 18.19 -0.88 12.28
CA PRO A 271 19.17 -1.31 11.29
C PRO A 271 18.97 -2.75 10.79
N ALA A 272 18.34 -3.62 11.60
CA ALA A 272 18.01 -4.99 11.21
C ALA A 272 16.78 -5.05 10.28
N LEU A 273 15.88 -4.08 10.36
CA LEU A 273 14.63 -4.00 9.58
C LEU A 273 14.74 -3.03 8.39
N GLY A 274 15.84 -2.29 8.29
CA GLY A 274 16.12 -1.34 7.21
C GLY A 274 15.13 -0.17 7.22
N ALA A 275 14.54 0.13 6.05
CA ALA A 275 13.56 1.20 5.90
C ALA A 275 12.12 0.79 6.29
N THR A 276 11.90 -0.47 6.69
CA THR A 276 10.57 -0.97 7.08
C THR A 276 10.08 -0.22 8.33
N GLY A 277 8.84 0.27 8.30
CA GLY A 277 8.24 1.07 9.39
C GLY A 277 8.61 2.56 9.38
N LEU A 278 9.47 3.03 8.46
CA LEU A 278 9.87 4.43 8.40
C LEU A 278 8.72 5.35 7.94
N LEU A 279 8.08 5.01 6.81
CA LEU A 279 6.90 5.72 6.31
C LEU A 279 5.69 5.58 7.26
N SER A 280 5.57 4.45 7.97
CA SER A 280 4.56 4.26 9.02
C SER A 280 4.77 5.22 10.20
N GLY A 281 6.02 5.43 10.63
CA GLY A 281 6.36 6.44 11.63
C GLY A 281 6.01 7.86 11.17
N LEU A 282 6.33 8.19 9.91
CA LEU A 282 5.98 9.47 9.31
C LEU A 282 4.47 9.67 9.17
N LEU A 283 3.72 8.60 8.89
CA LEU A 283 2.26 8.66 8.88
C LEU A 283 1.74 9.17 10.23
N ILE A 284 2.20 8.63 11.36
CA ILE A 284 1.79 9.12 12.68
C ILE A 284 2.30 10.54 12.91
N TYR A 285 3.57 10.83 12.58
CA TYR A 285 4.16 12.16 12.74
C TYR A 285 3.37 13.25 12.03
N HIS A 286 3.11 13.11 10.74
CA HIS A 286 2.37 14.12 9.96
C HIS A 286 0.88 14.13 10.29
N SER A 287 0.31 13.03 10.78
CA SER A 287 -1.07 13.03 11.30
C SER A 287 -1.22 13.96 12.51
N VAL A 288 -0.17 14.08 13.34
CA VAL A 288 -0.13 14.96 14.51
C VAL A 288 0.31 16.38 14.14
N SER A 289 1.42 16.51 13.41
CA SER A 289 2.10 17.79 13.18
C SER A 289 1.55 18.59 12.00
N HIS A 290 1.05 17.93 10.95
CA HIS A 290 0.65 18.56 9.69
C HIS A 290 -0.70 18.02 9.17
N PRO A 291 -1.78 18.03 9.96
CA PRO A 291 -3.04 17.37 9.60
C PRO A 291 -3.68 17.91 8.30
N ASN A 292 -3.50 19.19 7.99
CA ASN A 292 -4.09 19.83 6.81
C ASN A 292 -3.29 19.59 5.51
N ASP A 293 -2.00 19.29 5.63
CA ASP A 293 -1.07 19.08 4.50
C ASP A 293 -0.55 17.63 4.44
N PHE A 294 -1.19 16.71 5.18
CA PHE A 294 -0.70 15.35 5.43
C PHE A 294 -0.21 14.63 4.16
N ALA A 295 -1.07 14.50 3.15
CA ALA A 295 -0.73 13.76 1.92
C ALA A 295 0.46 14.40 1.16
N LYS A 296 0.54 15.73 1.18
CA LYS A 296 1.63 16.48 0.54
C LYS A 296 2.95 16.28 1.27
N GLN A 297 2.93 16.20 2.61
CA GLN A 297 4.12 15.88 3.39
C GLN A 297 4.57 14.44 3.13
N MET A 298 3.65 13.47 3.16
CA MET A 298 3.97 12.08 2.84
C MET A 298 4.54 11.89 1.43
N ASP A 299 4.10 12.67 0.45
CA ASP A 299 4.66 12.66 -0.91
C ASP A 299 6.08 13.25 -0.99
N GLN A 300 6.46 14.14 -0.06
CA GLN A 300 7.80 14.74 -0.01
C GLN A 300 8.82 13.82 0.67
N GLU A 301 8.37 12.98 1.60
CA GLU A 301 9.20 12.02 2.33
C GLU A 301 9.53 10.76 1.50
N GLN A 302 8.83 10.55 0.38
CA GLN A 302 9.02 9.41 -0.51
C GLN A 302 9.91 9.76 -1.70
N ASN A 303 10.82 8.86 -2.04
CA ASN A 303 11.53 8.93 -3.31
C ASN A 303 10.60 8.54 -4.49
N GLU A 304 11.09 8.69 -5.72
CA GLU A 304 10.26 8.45 -6.91
C GLU A 304 9.77 7.00 -7.03
N ASP A 305 10.60 6.02 -6.65
CA ASP A 305 10.28 4.61 -6.75
C ASP A 305 9.31 4.17 -5.65
N GLU A 306 9.48 4.69 -4.44
CA GLU A 306 8.51 4.62 -3.33
C GLU A 306 7.15 5.13 -3.73
N ARG A 307 7.09 6.33 -4.31
CA ARG A 307 5.81 6.91 -4.74
C ARG A 307 5.15 6.11 -5.87
N LYS A 308 5.93 5.53 -6.78
CA LYS A 308 5.40 4.64 -7.83
C LYS A 308 4.86 3.34 -7.23
N ALA A 309 5.59 2.73 -6.32
CA ALA A 309 5.20 1.48 -5.66
C ALA A 309 3.97 1.64 -4.75
N ASN A 310 3.91 2.75 -4.03
CA ASN A 310 2.82 3.08 -3.11
C ASN A 310 1.58 3.64 -3.82
N GLY A 311 1.70 4.00 -5.10
CA GLY A 311 0.62 4.59 -5.90
C GLY A 311 0.64 6.12 -5.88
N SER A 312 0.79 6.71 -7.06
CA SER A 312 0.81 8.18 -7.25
C SER A 312 -0.57 8.82 -7.36
N GLY A 313 -1.64 8.00 -7.39
CA GLY A 313 -3.02 8.47 -7.45
C GLY A 313 -3.59 8.90 -6.08
N ASP A 314 -4.81 9.42 -6.10
CA ASP A 314 -5.56 9.75 -4.87
C ASP A 314 -6.45 8.61 -4.37
N SER A 315 -6.71 7.60 -5.22
CA SER A 315 -7.64 6.52 -4.88
C SER A 315 -7.03 5.59 -3.82
N THR A 316 -7.59 5.60 -2.63
CA THR A 316 -7.29 4.68 -1.51
C THR A 316 -8.04 3.35 -1.63
N TYR A 317 -8.60 3.06 -2.80
CA TYR A 317 -9.27 1.82 -3.10
C TYR A 317 -8.93 1.42 -4.53
N ALA A 318 -8.48 0.19 -4.72
CA ALA A 318 -8.15 -0.32 -6.04
C ALA A 318 -9.39 -0.92 -6.69
N CYS A 319 -9.92 -0.24 -7.69
CA CYS A 319 -10.89 -0.80 -8.62
C CYS A 319 -10.16 -1.61 -9.68
N SER A 320 -10.68 -2.79 -10.00
CA SER A 320 -10.21 -3.62 -11.11
C SER A 320 -10.46 -2.90 -12.44
N GLY A 321 -9.49 -2.09 -12.86
CA GLY A 321 -9.36 -1.63 -14.24
C GLY A 321 -8.50 -2.63 -14.99
N SER A 322 -9.13 -3.56 -15.70
CA SER A 322 -8.44 -4.33 -16.76
C SER A 322 -7.68 -3.31 -17.62
N SER A 323 -6.36 -3.44 -17.70
CA SER A 323 -5.55 -2.54 -18.53
C SER A 323 -5.80 -2.79 -20.02
N ASP A 324 -5.56 -1.73 -20.79
CA ASP A 324 -5.36 -1.64 -22.24
C ASP A 324 -6.60 -1.46 -23.13
N ASP A 325 -6.87 -0.20 -23.49
CA ASP A 325 -6.83 0.21 -24.90
C ASP A 325 -6.26 1.63 -24.99
N GLY A 326 -4.98 1.72 -25.38
CA GLY A 326 -4.41 2.96 -25.88
C GLY A 326 -5.06 3.34 -27.19
N ARG A 327 -6.12 4.14 -27.14
CA ARG A 327 -6.56 4.97 -28.26
C ARG A 327 -6.86 6.37 -27.74
N ASP A 328 -5.93 7.26 -28.06
CA ASP A 328 -6.17 8.69 -28.09
C ASP A 328 -7.44 8.97 -28.92
N HIS A 329 -8.50 9.39 -28.26
CA HIS A 329 -9.49 10.27 -28.85
C HIS A 329 -9.71 11.41 -27.87
N SER A 330 -8.96 12.47 -28.07
CA SER A 330 -9.32 13.80 -27.62
C SER A 330 -10.66 14.15 -28.24
N ASP A 331 -11.72 14.15 -27.44
CA ASP A 331 -12.84 15.07 -27.64
C ASP A 331 -13.41 15.44 -26.28
N GLY A 332 -13.47 16.75 -26.03
CA GLY A 332 -13.91 17.33 -24.78
C GLY A 332 -15.42 17.18 -24.58
N GLY A 333 -15.81 16.91 -23.34
CA GLY A 333 -17.21 16.92 -22.93
C GLY A 333 -17.32 16.84 -21.41
N SER A 334 -17.82 17.91 -20.81
CA SER A 334 -18.15 18.03 -19.38
C SER A 334 -19.25 17.05 -18.94
N GLY A 335 -19.19 16.63 -17.67
CA GLY A 335 -20.34 16.17 -16.88
C GLY A 335 -20.63 14.67 -16.96
N GLY A 336 -20.91 14.04 -15.82
CA GLY A 336 -21.31 12.62 -15.77
C GLY A 336 -20.89 11.86 -14.52
N ASP A 337 -21.26 12.36 -13.36
CA ASP A 337 -21.77 11.57 -12.23
C ASP A 337 -22.36 10.22 -12.67
N SER A 338 -21.66 9.12 -12.34
CA SER A 338 -22.21 7.77 -12.46
C SER A 338 -22.79 7.34 -11.11
N SER A 339 -24.00 7.82 -10.87
CA SER A 339 -24.96 7.12 -10.03
C SER A 339 -25.42 5.85 -10.77
N CYS A 340 -25.35 4.70 -10.13
CA CYS A 340 -26.10 3.51 -10.56
C CYS A 340 -27.02 3.07 -9.41
N GLY A 341 -28.26 3.55 -9.50
CA GLY A 341 -29.37 3.07 -8.69
C GLY A 341 -30.17 2.00 -9.44
N SER A 342 -30.49 0.93 -8.69
CA SER A 342 -31.77 0.20 -8.65
C SER A 342 -32.41 -0.34 -9.92
N GLY A 343 -32.58 -1.68 -9.95
CA GLY A 343 -33.73 -2.36 -10.55
C GLY A 343 -34.38 -3.25 -9.49
N GLY A 344 -35.60 -2.89 -9.06
CA GLY A 344 -36.53 -3.73 -8.29
C GLY A 344 -36.95 -4.97 -9.10
N GLY A 345 -37.58 -6.01 -8.54
CA GLY A 345 -38.55 -5.98 -7.45
C GLY A 345 -39.97 -6.12 -8.00
N ASP A 346 -40.27 -7.20 -8.73
CA ASP A 346 -41.62 -7.49 -9.21
C ASP A 346 -42.29 -8.57 -8.34
N GLY A 347 -43.15 -8.10 -7.45
CA GLY A 347 -44.15 -8.91 -6.76
C GLY A 347 -45.38 -9.10 -7.64
N GLY A 348 -45.58 -10.32 -8.16
CA GLY A 348 -46.83 -10.73 -8.79
C GLY A 348 -47.77 -11.38 -7.78
N GLY A 349 -48.70 -10.59 -7.23
CA GLY A 349 -49.84 -11.11 -6.48
C GLY A 349 -50.88 -11.74 -7.41
N SER A 350 -51.32 -12.96 -7.07
CA SER A 350 -52.52 -13.57 -7.64
C SER A 350 -53.45 -13.99 -6.51
N SER A 351 -54.49 -13.19 -6.33
CA SER A 351 -55.65 -13.45 -5.48
C SER A 351 -56.66 -14.35 -6.20
N CYS A 352 -56.97 -15.51 -5.60
CA CYS A 352 -58.25 -16.20 -5.68
C CYS A 352 -58.58 -16.57 -4.21
N GLY A 353 -59.74 -16.29 -3.63
CA GLY A 353 -61.11 -16.40 -4.12
C GLY A 353 -61.81 -17.33 -3.13
N GLY A 354 -62.67 -16.77 -2.28
CA GLY A 354 -63.21 -17.45 -1.09
C GLY A 354 -64.15 -18.63 -1.35
N GLY A 355 -64.44 -19.35 -0.26
CA GLY A 355 -65.49 -20.36 -0.20
C GLY A 355 -65.56 -20.99 1.18
N GLY A 356 -66.49 -20.54 2.01
CA GLY A 356 -66.81 -21.15 3.29
C GLY A 356 -67.71 -22.38 3.16
N CYS A 357 -67.55 -23.31 4.09
CA CYS A 357 -68.50 -24.29 4.65
C CYS A 357 -67.64 -25.21 5.53
N GLY A 358 -67.99 -25.66 6.73
CA GLY A 358 -69.29 -25.76 7.38
C GLY A 358 -69.26 -27.08 8.14
N SER A 359 -69.39 -26.99 9.46
CA SER A 359 -69.99 -27.96 10.38
C SER A 359 -69.32 -29.33 10.64
N SER A 360 -69.20 -29.55 11.97
CA SER A 360 -69.26 -30.81 12.74
C SER A 360 -67.96 -31.58 12.94
#